data_AF-A0A944T481-F1
#
_entry.id   AF-A0A944T481-F1
#
_cell.length_a   1.000
_cell.length_b   1.000
_cell.length_c   1.000
_cell.angle_alpha   90.00
_cell.angle_beta   90.00
_cell.angle_gamma   90.00
#
_symmetry.space_group_name_H-M   'P 1'
#
loop_
_entity.id
_entity.type
_entity.pdbx_description
1 polymer ?
#
loop_
_entity_poly.entity_id
_entity_poly.type
_entity_poly.pdbx_seq_one_letter_code
_entity_poly.pdbx_strand_id
1 'polypeptide(L)' 'MPRPKGSPNKITSEVKEKLQLLIDDLIASLDVDELDANQRIKMLQIALQYTLPRMKQATNEVSGDLPLFV' A
#
# COMPACT_ATOMS: atom_id res chain seq x y z
N MET A 1 -17.32 2.45 29.28
CA MET A 1 -17.60 3.20 28.03
C MET A 1 -16.94 2.48 26.86
N PRO A 2 -17.64 2.26 25.73
CA PRO A 2 -17.02 1.79 24.49
C PRO A 2 -16.04 2.85 23.96
N ARG A 3 -14.96 2.40 23.33
CA ARG A 3 -13.93 3.29 22.78
C ARG A 3 -14.50 4.12 21.61
N PRO A 4 -14.25 5.46 21.54
CA PRO A 4 -14.74 6.30 20.45
C PRO A 4 -14.20 5.84 19.09
N LYS A 5 -15.09 5.68 18.12
CA LYS A 5 -14.74 5.31 16.74
C LYS A 5 -13.81 6.37 16.16
N GLY A 6 -12.66 5.95 15.60
CA GLY A 6 -11.64 6.85 15.04
C GLY A 6 -10.52 7.26 16.01
N SER A 7 -10.62 6.93 17.31
CA SER A 7 -9.43 7.07 18.17
C SER A 7 -8.31 6.13 17.66
N PRO A 8 -7.03 6.54 17.67
CA PRO A 8 -5.90 5.72 17.22
C PRO A 8 -5.55 4.66 18.25
N ASN A 9 -5.48 3.39 17.83
CA ASN A 9 -5.19 2.28 18.75
C ASN A 9 -3.68 2.22 18.98
N LYS A 10 -3.26 2.56 20.20
CA LYS A 10 -1.85 2.71 20.58
C LYS A 10 -1.02 1.47 20.25
N ILE A 11 -1.54 0.26 20.53
CA ILE A 11 -0.84 -1.00 20.23
C ILE A 11 -0.64 -1.16 18.71
N THR A 12 -1.68 -0.90 17.91
CA THR A 12 -1.56 -0.99 16.45
C THR A 12 -0.66 0.10 15.87
N SER A 13 -0.61 1.28 16.48
CA SER A 13 0.27 2.38 16.08
C SER A 13 1.73 2.03 16.33
N GLU A 14 2.07 1.52 17.51
CA GLU A 14 3.43 1.08 17.85
C GLU A 14 3.90 -0.08 16.95
N VAL A 15 3.02 -1.04 16.66
CA VAL A 15 3.35 -2.14 15.73
C VAL A 15 3.58 -1.61 14.32
N LYS A 16 2.75 -0.67 13.84
CA LYS A 16 2.94 -0.04 12.52
C LYS A 16 4.28 0.69 12.43
N GLU A 17 4.67 1.41 13.46
CA GLU A 17 5.94 2.14 13.51
C GLU A 17 7.13 1.18 13.45
N LYS A 18 7.12 0.10 14.24
CA LYS A 18 8.17 -0.92 14.18
C LYS A 18 8.26 -1.59 12.80
N LEU A 19 7.12 -1.88 12.17
CA LEU A 19 7.10 -2.44 10.82
C LEU A 19 7.67 -1.45 9.80
N GLN A 20 7.38 -0.16 9.94
CA GLN A 20 7.93 0.86 9.05
C GLN A 20 9.47 0.92 9.15
N LEU A 21 10.01 0.96 10.38
CA LEU A 21 11.46 0.95 10.59
C LEU A 21 12.13 -0.28 9.96
N LEU A 22 11.54 -1.47 10.15
CA LEU A 22 12.06 -2.70 9.54
C LEU A 22 12.03 -2.67 8.01
N ILE A 23 11.00 -2.07 7.41
CA ILE A 23 10.90 -1.91 5.96
C ILE A 23 11.97 -0.93 5.47
N ASP A 24 12.16 0.19 6.16
CA ASP A 24 13.14 1.21 5.78
C ASP A 24 14.57 0.65 5.87
N ASP A 25 14.89 -0.07 6.95
CA ASP A 25 16.16 -0.78 7.13
C ASP A 25 16.38 -1.83 6.02
N LEU A 26 15.34 -2.62 5.70
CA LEU A 26 15.41 -3.62 4.64
C LEU A 26 15.70 -2.97 3.28
N ILE A 27 15.01 -1.87 2.95
CA ILE A 27 15.24 -1.13 1.70
C ILE A 27 16.67 -0.58 1.66
N ALA A 28 17.18 -0.04 2.78
CA ALA A 28 18.55 0.48 2.86
C ALA A 28 19.61 -0.62 2.71
N SER A 29 19.32 -1.84 3.17
CA SER A 29 20.21 -2.99 3.05
C SER A 29 20.20 -3.67 1.67
N LEU A 30 19.30 -3.27 0.78
CA LEU A 30 19.00 -4.01 -0.44
C LEU A 30 20.00 -3.68 -1.55
N ASP A 31 20.94 -4.60 -1.80
CA ASP A 31 21.89 -4.51 -2.92
C ASP A 31 21.36 -5.27 -4.14
N VAL A 32 21.27 -4.60 -5.29
CA VAL A 32 20.77 -5.18 -6.54
C VAL A 32 21.77 -6.18 -7.13
N ASP A 33 23.06 -5.99 -6.89
CA ASP A 33 24.12 -6.78 -7.50
C ASP A 33 24.25 -8.17 -6.86
N GLU A 34 23.83 -8.33 -5.61
CA GLU A 34 23.84 -9.61 -4.88
C GLU A 34 22.59 -10.48 -5.14
N LEU A 35 21.59 -9.96 -5.86
CA LEU A 35 20.32 -10.67 -6.09
C LEU A 35 20.40 -11.69 -7.21
N ASP A 36 19.68 -12.81 -7.02
CA ASP A 36 19.42 -13.79 -8.06
C ASP A 36 18.55 -13.22 -9.19
N ALA A 37 18.67 -13.81 -10.38
CA ALA A 37 17.92 -13.40 -11.57
C ALA A 37 16.41 -13.31 -11.31
N ASN A 38 15.84 -14.27 -10.57
CA ASN A 38 14.41 -14.27 -10.26
C ASN A 38 14.00 -13.11 -9.34
N GLN A 39 14.86 -12.77 -8.37
CA GLN A 39 14.61 -11.67 -7.43
C GLN A 39 14.67 -10.32 -8.17
N ARG A 40 15.63 -10.15 -9.08
CA ARG A 40 15.74 -8.96 -9.93
C ARG A 40 14.49 -8.76 -10.80
N ILE A 41 13.99 -9.83 -11.41
CA ILE A 41 12.76 -9.78 -12.23
C ILE A 41 11.55 -9.37 -11.38
N LYS A 42 11.39 -9.95 -10.19
CA LYS A 42 10.30 -9.57 -9.27
C LYS A 42 10.41 -8.11 -8.82
N MET A 43 11.62 -7.64 -8.52
CA MET A 43 11.82 -6.26 -8.14
C MET A 43 11.47 -5.30 -9.28
N LEU A 44 11.88 -5.62 -10.51
CA LEU A 44 11.52 -4.83 -11.68
C LEU A 44 10.00 -4.79 -11.87
N GLN A 45 9.30 -5.91 -11.69
CA GLN A 45 7.84 -5.97 -11.76
C GLN A 45 7.17 -5.05 -10.74
N ILE A 46 7.68 -5.03 -9.50
CA ILE A 46 7.18 -4.13 -8.45
C ILE A 46 7.50 -2.68 -8.80
N ALA A 47 8.74 -2.36 -9.20
CA ALA A 47 9.14 -1.01 -9.57
C ALA A 47 8.27 -0.43 -10.70
N LEU A 48 8.00 -1.22 -11.74
CA LEU A 48 7.13 -0.85 -12.85
C LEU A 48 5.69 -0.51 -12.40
N GLN A 49 5.19 -1.13 -11.32
CA GLN A 49 3.89 -0.82 -10.75
C GLN A 49 3.82 0.59 -10.15
N TYR A 50 4.94 1.13 -9.68
CA TYR A 50 5.02 2.44 -9.04
C TYR A 50 5.52 3.54 -9.99
N THR A 51 6.27 3.19 -11.04
CA THR A 51 6.78 4.15 -12.02
C THR A 51 5.82 4.37 -13.19
N LEU A 52 5.08 3.33 -13.58
CA LEU A 52 4.13 3.44 -14.69
C LEU A 52 2.74 3.82 -14.18
N PRO A 53 2.11 4.86 -14.77
CA PRO A 53 0.72 5.16 -14.52
C PRO A 53 -0.14 3.96 -14.90
N ARG A 54 -0.74 3.31 -13.91
CA ARG A 54 -1.74 2.28 -14.18
C ARG A 54 -3.02 2.98 -14.61
N MET A 55 -3.62 2.47 -15.69
CA MET A 55 -4.96 2.90 -16.11
C MET A 55 -5.92 2.57 -14.97
N LYS A 56 -6.28 3.58 -14.18
CA LYS A 56 -7.38 3.46 -13.23
C LYS A 56 -8.59 3.12 -14.09
N GLN A 57 -9.20 1.97 -13.87
CA GLN A 57 -10.48 1.69 -14.48
C GLN A 57 -11.36 2.88 -14.17
N ALA A 58 -11.90 3.53 -15.20
CA ALA A 58 -12.95 4.51 -15.03
C ALA A 58 -14.18 3.73 -14.55
N THR A 59 -14.20 3.37 -13.26
CA THR A 59 -15.46 3.24 -12.56
C THR A 59 -16.06 4.62 -12.68
N ASN A 60 -16.98 4.76 -13.64
CA ASN A 60 -17.86 5.88 -13.75
C ASN A 60 -18.65 5.86 -12.44
N GLU A 61 -18.11 6.52 -11.41
CA GLU A 61 -18.77 6.69 -10.14
C GLU A 61 -19.95 7.60 -10.45
N VAL A 62 -21.10 6.98 -10.75
CA VAL A 62 -22.38 7.68 -10.80
C VAL A 62 -22.62 8.18 -9.38
N SER A 63 -22.01 9.31 -9.07
CA SER A 63 -22.27 10.14 -7.90
C SER A 63 -23.60 10.85 -8.18
N GLY A 64 -24.67 10.09 -8.08
CA GLY A 64 -26.04 10.56 -8.18
C GLY A 64 -26.88 9.59 -7.38
N ASP A 65 -27.19 9.97 -6.14
CA ASP A 65 -28.18 9.29 -5.32
C ASP A 65 -29.56 9.53 -5.95
N LEU A 66 -29.87 8.76 -7.00
CA LEU A 66 -31.15 8.76 -7.68
C LEU A 66 -32.05 7.73 -7.00
N PRO A 67 -33.27 8.10 -6.57
CA PRO A 67 -34.17 7.15 -5.93
C PRO A 67 -34.55 6.04 -6.91
N LEU A 68 -34.49 4.81 -6.43
CA LEU A 68 -34.66 3.58 -7.22
C LEU A 68 -36.10 3.28 -7.66
N PHE A 69 -37.09 4.11 -7.30
CA PHE A 69 -38.49 3.91 -7.68
C PHE A 69 -39.22 5.25 -7.86
N VAL A 70 -39.93 5.38 -9.00
CA VAL A 70 -41.15 6.19 -9.13
C VAL A 70 -42.33 5.27 -8.93
#